data_AF-A0A151K3G6-F1
#
_entry.id   AF-A0A151K3G6-F1
#
_cell.length_a   1.000
_cell.length_b   1.000
_cell.length_c   1.000
_cell.angle_alpha   90.00
_cell.angle_beta   90.00
_cell.angle_gamma   90.00
#
_symmetry.space_group_name_H-M   'P 1'
#
loop_
_entity.id
_entity.type
_entity.pdbx_description
1 polymer ?
#
loop_
_entity_poly.entity_id
_entity_poly.type
_entity_poly.pdbx_seq_one_letter_code
_entity_poly.pdbx_strand_id
1 'polypeptide(L)'
;MIKIFDSMSKTKKQLTTSKVVNLYLCGPTVYNYIHIGNIRPVIIIDVLHRLLINEKYKINYVHNITDIDDKIIDQAKKEKITEAKISNKYFQAYLNDLKTLNILLPTKMPRVTNYISENIKFIESLIALKNAYIVKNDVYFEVDKVSNYGALANKKLDELIPNYRTNDNREKKSPFDFAL
;
A
#
# COMPACT_ATOMS: atom_id res chain seq x y z
N MET A 1 5.53 -19.68 -21.11
CA MET A 1 6.33 -19.15 -19.98
C MET A 1 5.94 -17.69 -19.75
N ILE A 2 5.43 -17.35 -18.56
CA ILE A 2 4.98 -15.99 -18.23
C ILE A 2 6.20 -15.08 -17.98
N LYS A 3 6.22 -13.91 -18.61
CA LYS A 3 7.20 -12.85 -18.37
C LYS A 3 6.50 -11.58 -17.89
N ILE A 4 7.01 -10.97 -16.83
CA ILE A 4 6.47 -9.76 -16.21
C ILE A 4 7.53 -8.67 -16.28
N PHE A 5 7.13 -7.43 -16.57
CA PHE A 5 8.04 -6.29 -16.51
C PHE A 5 8.34 -5.98 -15.04
N ASP A 6 9.60 -6.09 -14.65
CA ASP A 6 10.08 -5.72 -13.32
C ASP A 6 10.49 -4.26 -13.30
N SER A 7 9.78 -3.44 -12.52
CA SER A 7 10.06 -2.01 -12.38
C SER A 7 11.44 -1.72 -11.79
N MET A 8 11.97 -2.62 -10.96
CA MET A 8 13.30 -2.48 -10.34
C MET A 8 14.42 -2.66 -11.36
N SER A 9 14.34 -3.70 -12.21
CA SER A 9 15.38 -3.96 -13.23
C SER A 9 15.11 -3.33 -14.60
N LYS A 10 13.92 -2.77 -14.82
CA LYS A 10 13.44 -2.25 -16.12
C LYS A 10 13.47 -3.28 -17.25
N THR A 11 13.36 -4.56 -16.91
CA THR A 11 13.42 -5.66 -17.88
C THR A 11 12.27 -6.62 -17.66
N LYS A 12 11.89 -7.33 -18.73
CA LYS A 12 10.94 -8.44 -18.63
C LYS A 12 11.66 -9.63 -18.00
N LYS A 13 11.23 -10.04 -16.81
CA LYS A 13 11.74 -11.22 -16.11
C LYS A 13 10.77 -12.37 -16.23
N GLN A 14 11.31 -13.59 -16.33
CA GLN A 14 10.51 -14.80 -16.26
C GLN A 14 10.00 -14.97 -14.82
N LEU A 15 8.74 -15.39 -14.68
CA LEU A 15 8.20 -15.75 -13.38
C LEU A 15 8.79 -17.11 -12.93
N THR A 16 9.87 -17.05 -12.14
CA THR A 16 10.56 -18.22 -11.59
C THR A 16 10.03 -18.52 -10.19
N THR A 17 9.05 -19.44 -10.09
CA THR A 17 8.47 -19.84 -8.79
C THR A 17 8.01 -21.29 -8.80
N SER A 18 7.90 -21.89 -7.61
CA SER A 18 7.53 -23.29 -7.30
C SER A 18 6.04 -23.60 -7.52
N LYS A 19 5.41 -23.01 -8.54
CA LYS A 19 3.96 -23.02 -8.79
C LYS A 19 3.09 -22.38 -7.70
N VAL A 20 3.67 -21.74 -6.68
CA VAL A 20 2.95 -20.89 -5.72
C VAL A 20 3.36 -19.44 -5.97
N VAL A 21 2.39 -18.55 -6.13
CA VAL A 21 2.64 -17.10 -6.31
C VAL A 21 2.04 -16.35 -5.13
N ASN A 22 2.88 -15.59 -4.42
CA ASN A 22 2.41 -14.61 -3.45
C ASN A 22 2.24 -13.27 -4.17
N LEU A 23 1.00 -12.79 -4.25
CA LEU A 23 0.63 -11.58 -4.96
C LEU A 23 0.10 -10.56 -3.96
N TYR A 24 0.63 -9.35 -3.97
CA TYR A 24 0.12 -8.23 -3.19
C TYR A 24 -0.26 -7.08 -4.12
N LEU A 25 -1.43 -6.50 -3.92
CA LEU A 25 -1.87 -5.26 -4.58
C LEU A 25 -2.32 -4.26 -3.52
N CYS A 26 -1.80 -3.04 -3.55
CA CYS A 26 -2.27 -1.98 -2.67
C CYS A 26 -3.78 -1.71 -2.86
N GLY A 27 -4.46 -1.62 -1.73
CA GLY A 27 -5.87 -1.35 -1.53
C GLY A 27 -6.35 0.06 -1.83
N PRO A 28 -7.67 0.27 -1.91
CA PRO A 28 -8.25 1.61 -1.80
C PRO A 28 -8.16 2.14 -0.37
N THR A 29 -8.07 3.46 -0.25
CA THR A 29 -8.50 4.18 0.96
C THR A 29 -10.02 4.37 0.88
N VAL A 30 -10.75 3.82 1.84
CA VAL A 30 -12.23 3.74 1.80
C VAL A 30 -12.91 4.99 2.37
N TYR A 31 -12.60 6.15 1.79
CA TYR A 31 -13.18 7.45 2.17
C TYR A 31 -14.23 7.97 1.18
N ASN A 32 -14.31 7.40 -0.02
CA ASN A 32 -15.30 7.75 -1.05
C ASN A 32 -15.53 6.59 -2.03
N TYR A 33 -16.48 6.72 -2.95
CA TYR A 33 -16.66 5.82 -4.09
C TYR A 33 -15.41 5.82 -4.98
N ILE A 34 -15.04 4.65 -5.50
CA ILE A 34 -13.91 4.51 -6.41
C ILE A 34 -14.23 5.09 -7.78
N HIS A 35 -13.21 5.63 -8.45
CA HIS A 35 -13.30 6.08 -9.84
C HIS A 35 -12.52 5.15 -10.78
N ILE A 36 -12.64 5.37 -12.09
CA ILE A 36 -11.99 4.54 -13.13
C ILE A 36 -10.47 4.41 -12.92
N GLY A 37 -9.81 5.48 -12.46
CA GLY A 37 -8.38 5.43 -12.10
C GLY A 37 -8.04 4.45 -10.97
N ASN A 38 -8.92 4.26 -9.96
CA ASN A 38 -8.67 3.34 -8.86
C ASN A 38 -8.88 1.88 -9.29
N ILE A 39 -9.87 1.63 -10.15
CA ILE A 39 -10.23 0.27 -10.56
C ILE A 39 -9.34 -0.30 -11.65
N ARG A 40 -8.74 0.56 -12.51
CA ARG A 40 -7.82 0.14 -13.57
C ARG A 40 -6.70 -0.79 -13.08
N PRO A 41 -5.92 -0.48 -12.03
CA PRO A 41 -4.89 -1.41 -11.55
C PRO A 41 -5.49 -2.73 -11.03
N VAL A 42 -6.67 -2.71 -10.41
CA VAL A 42 -7.36 -3.92 -9.95
C VAL A 42 -7.73 -4.83 -11.13
N ILE A 43 -8.27 -4.26 -12.22
CA ILE A 43 -8.58 -5.00 -13.46
C ILE A 43 -7.32 -5.61 -14.07
N ILE A 44 -6.21 -4.85 -14.14
CA ILE A 44 -4.94 -5.35 -14.69
C ILE A 44 -4.44 -6.55 -13.87
N ILE A 45 -4.54 -6.47 -12.54
CA ILE A 45 -4.14 -7.56 -11.66
C ILE A 45 -5.11 -8.73 -11.71
N ASP A 46 -6.41 -8.51 -11.92
CA ASP A 46 -7.39 -9.58 -12.15
C ASP A 46 -7.07 -10.38 -13.42
N VAL A 47 -6.69 -9.70 -14.51
CA VAL A 47 -6.23 -10.37 -15.75
C VAL A 47 -4.99 -11.22 -15.47
N LEU A 48 -4.01 -10.69 -14.73
CA LEU A 48 -2.83 -11.45 -14.34
C LEU A 48 -3.19 -12.64 -13.44
N HIS A 49 -4.08 -12.45 -12.46
CA HIS A 49 -4.53 -13.47 -11.54
C HIS A 49 -5.21 -14.63 -12.29
N ARG A 50 -6.11 -14.31 -13.23
CA ARG A 50 -6.78 -15.29 -14.10
C ARG A 50 -5.79 -16.05 -14.98
N LEU A 51 -4.82 -15.35 -15.58
CA LEU A 51 -3.76 -15.98 -16.37
C LEU A 51 -2.96 -16.98 -15.53
N LEU A 52 -2.56 -16.59 -14.31
CA LEU A 52 -1.80 -17.47 -13.42
C LEU A 52 -2.60 -18.70 -12.99
N ILE A 53 -3.89 -18.55 -12.68
CA ILE A 53 -4.78 -19.68 -12.38
C ILE A 53 -4.89 -20.63 -13.59
N ASN A 54 -5.06 -20.08 -14.80
CA ASN A 54 -5.14 -20.86 -16.03
C ASN A 54 -3.88 -21.71 -16.25
N GLU A 55 -2.71 -21.11 -15.97
CA GLU A 55 -1.38 -21.76 -16.01
C GLU A 55 -1.10 -22.67 -14.80
N LYS A 56 -2.12 -22.96 -13.98
CA LYS A 56 -2.09 -23.90 -12.85
C LYS A 56 -1.17 -23.49 -11.70
N TYR A 57 -0.98 -22.18 -11.49
CA TYR A 57 -0.35 -21.67 -10.28
C TYR A 57 -1.36 -21.60 -9.14
N LYS A 58 -0.92 -21.93 -7.92
CA LYS A 58 -1.63 -21.62 -6.67
C LYS A 58 -1.30 -20.18 -6.28
N ILE A 59 -2.32 -19.35 -6.06
CA ILE A 59 -2.13 -17.92 -5.77
C ILE A 59 -2.54 -17.62 -4.34
N ASN A 60 -1.63 -17.00 -3.60
CA ASN A 60 -1.93 -16.33 -2.33
C ASN A 60 -2.02 -14.83 -2.63
N TYR A 61 -3.24 -14.34 -2.86
CA TYR A 61 -3.47 -12.95 -3.24
C TYR A 61 -3.96 -12.12 -2.04
N VAL A 62 -3.22 -11.08 -1.69
CA VAL A 62 -3.57 -10.11 -0.64
C VAL A 62 -3.84 -8.74 -1.26
N HIS A 63 -4.93 -8.11 -0.85
CA HIS A 63 -5.29 -6.75 -1.24
C HIS A 63 -5.80 -6.00 -0.02
N ASN A 64 -4.98 -5.12 0.55
CA ASN A 64 -5.34 -4.45 1.80
C ASN A 64 -6.53 -3.50 1.64
N ILE A 65 -7.07 -3.01 2.75
CA ILE A 65 -8.07 -1.95 2.81
C ILE A 65 -7.57 -0.91 3.79
N THR A 66 -7.29 0.29 3.28
CA THR A 66 -6.86 1.41 4.11
C THR A 66 -8.10 2.07 4.70
N ASP A 67 -8.46 1.67 5.93
CA ASP A 67 -9.64 2.14 6.65
C ASP A 67 -9.34 3.08 7.84
N ILE A 68 -8.10 3.56 7.91
CA ILE A 68 -7.64 4.67 8.75
C ILE A 68 -6.69 5.54 7.90
N ASP A 69 -7.04 6.82 7.73
CA ASP A 69 -6.33 7.81 6.88
C ASP A 69 -6.91 9.21 7.14
N ASP A 70 -6.12 10.28 6.95
CA ASP A 70 -6.57 11.67 7.10
C ASP A 70 -7.83 11.98 6.26
N LYS A 71 -7.92 11.40 5.06
CA LYS A 71 -9.10 11.59 4.18
C LYS A 71 -10.38 11.00 4.78
N ILE A 72 -10.25 9.92 5.55
CA ILE A 72 -11.39 9.28 6.22
C ILE A 72 -11.83 10.16 7.39
N ILE A 73 -10.88 10.69 8.17
CA ILE A 73 -11.13 11.63 9.26
C ILE A 73 -11.85 12.88 8.74
N ASP A 74 -11.36 13.46 7.64
CA ASP A 74 -11.95 14.64 7.03
C ASP A 74 -13.36 14.38 6.49
N GLN A 75 -13.58 13.21 5.88
CA GLN A 75 -14.91 12.84 5.39
C GLN A 75 -15.89 12.58 6.55
N ALA A 76 -15.44 11.92 7.61
CA ALA A 76 -16.22 11.68 8.83
C ALA A 76 -16.70 12.99 9.46
N LYS A 77 -15.81 13.98 9.57
CA LYS A 77 -16.15 15.34 10.02
C LYS A 77 -17.19 16.02 9.12
N LYS A 78 -17.03 15.93 7.79
CA LYS A 78 -17.96 16.52 6.81
C LYS A 78 -19.36 15.91 6.90
N GLU A 79 -19.45 14.59 6.98
CA GLU A 79 -20.73 13.87 7.06
C GLU A 79 -21.31 13.81 8.48
N LYS A 80 -20.56 14.28 9.49
CA LYS A 80 -20.93 14.22 10.92
C LYS A 80 -21.25 12.79 11.38
N ILE A 81 -20.47 11.82 10.91
CA ILE A 81 -20.53 10.41 11.33
C ILE A 81 -19.13 9.92 11.71
N THR A 82 -19.02 8.72 12.27
CA THR A 82 -17.72 8.15 12.65
C THR A 82 -16.91 7.67 11.45
N GLU A 83 -15.59 7.65 11.59
CA GLU A 83 -14.64 7.11 10.61
C GLU A 83 -14.97 5.66 10.26
N ALA A 84 -15.34 4.84 11.27
CA ALA A 84 -15.77 3.48 11.05
C ALA A 84 -17.02 3.37 10.16
N LYS A 85 -17.99 4.31 10.28
CA LYS A 85 -19.17 4.35 9.41
C LYS A 85 -18.80 4.74 7.98
N ILE A 86 -17.91 5.73 7.80
CA ILE A 86 -17.37 6.11 6.48
C ILE A 86 -16.66 4.92 5.83
N SER A 87 -15.68 4.35 6.51
CA SER A 87 -14.88 3.23 6.00
C SER A 87 -15.74 2.03 5.65
N ASN A 88 -16.73 1.69 6.46
CA ASN A 88 -17.63 0.58 6.18
C ASN A 88 -18.56 0.84 4.99
N LYS A 89 -19.14 2.04 4.89
CA LYS A 89 -20.00 2.44 3.76
C LYS A 89 -19.26 2.29 2.44
N TYR A 90 -18.06 2.87 2.33
CA TYR A 90 -17.30 2.85 1.09
C TYR A 90 -16.60 1.52 0.82
N PHE A 91 -16.26 0.75 1.85
CA PHE A 91 -15.81 -0.63 1.67
C PHE A 91 -16.90 -1.52 1.06
N GLN A 92 -18.15 -1.40 1.52
CA GLN A 92 -19.27 -2.16 0.93
C GLN A 92 -19.54 -1.74 -0.52
N ALA A 93 -19.48 -0.43 -0.81
CA ALA A 93 -19.57 0.06 -2.18
C ALA A 93 -18.46 -0.54 -3.06
N TYR A 94 -17.21 -0.54 -2.57
CA TYR A 94 -16.08 -1.12 -3.28
C TYR A 94 -16.28 -2.62 -3.57
N LEU A 95 -16.75 -3.41 -2.59
CA LEU A 95 -17.06 -4.82 -2.81
C LEU A 95 -18.14 -5.03 -3.87
N ASN A 96 -19.15 -4.18 -3.89
CA ASN A 96 -20.19 -4.22 -4.92
C ASN A 96 -19.64 -3.91 -6.31
N ASP A 97 -18.72 -2.94 -6.43
CA ASP A 97 -18.07 -2.60 -7.69
C ASP A 97 -17.20 -3.76 -8.19
N LEU A 98 -16.39 -4.38 -7.30
CA LEU A 98 -15.62 -5.58 -7.65
C LEU A 98 -16.50 -6.71 -8.17
N LYS A 99 -17.63 -6.95 -7.51
CA LYS A 99 -18.62 -7.96 -7.93
C LYS A 99 -19.22 -7.62 -9.29
N THR A 100 -19.64 -6.37 -9.48
CA THR A 100 -20.26 -5.87 -10.72
C THR A 100 -19.31 -6.02 -11.91
N LEU A 101 -18.01 -5.79 -11.69
CA LEU A 101 -16.97 -5.91 -12.70
C LEU A 101 -16.44 -7.33 -12.85
N ASN A 102 -17.01 -8.31 -12.16
CA ASN A 102 -16.60 -9.72 -12.18
C ASN A 102 -15.10 -9.89 -11.83
N ILE A 103 -14.61 -9.14 -10.84
CA ILE A 103 -13.24 -9.30 -10.35
C ILE A 103 -13.15 -10.53 -9.45
N LEU A 104 -12.13 -11.37 -9.67
CA LEU A 104 -11.83 -12.46 -8.75
C LEU A 104 -11.31 -11.88 -7.43
N LEU A 105 -12.04 -12.18 -6.35
CA LEU A 105 -11.67 -11.67 -5.05
C LEU A 105 -10.29 -12.22 -4.60
N PRO A 106 -9.48 -11.38 -3.95
CA PRO A 106 -8.23 -11.80 -3.32
C PRO A 106 -8.48 -12.85 -2.22
N THR A 107 -7.46 -13.67 -1.95
CA THR A 107 -7.45 -14.63 -0.84
C THR A 107 -7.66 -13.93 0.51
N LYS A 108 -7.10 -12.74 0.69
CA LYS A 108 -7.29 -11.93 1.91
C LYS A 108 -7.44 -10.45 1.60
N MET A 109 -8.35 -9.79 2.32
CA MET A 109 -8.53 -8.33 2.30
C MET A 109 -8.32 -7.73 3.70
N PRO A 110 -7.07 -7.65 4.19
CA PRO A 110 -6.80 -7.16 5.53
C PRO A 110 -7.10 -5.66 5.64
N ARG A 111 -7.84 -5.29 6.68
CA ARG A 111 -8.05 -3.89 7.09
C ARG A 111 -6.89 -3.40 7.94
N VAL A 112 -6.43 -2.18 7.72
CA VAL A 112 -5.31 -1.62 8.49
C VAL A 112 -5.63 -1.58 9.99
N THR A 113 -6.86 -1.25 10.37
CA THR A 113 -7.28 -1.22 11.79
C THR A 113 -7.15 -2.57 12.49
N ASN A 114 -7.15 -3.69 11.75
CA ASN A 114 -7.03 -5.04 12.31
C ASN A 114 -5.57 -5.48 12.50
N TYR A 115 -4.60 -4.68 12.05
CA TYR A 115 -3.17 -5.02 12.08
C TYR A 115 -2.33 -3.96 12.81
N ILE A 116 -2.96 -3.12 13.65
CA ILE A 116 -2.27 -2.05 14.38
C ILE A 116 -1.18 -2.61 15.30
N SER A 117 -1.44 -3.71 16.00
CA SER A 117 -0.45 -4.35 16.88
C SER A 117 0.77 -4.86 16.13
N GLU A 118 0.58 -5.43 14.94
CA GLU A 118 1.65 -5.88 14.06
C GLU A 118 2.46 -4.70 13.50
N ASN A 119 1.79 -3.61 13.12
CA ASN A 119 2.46 -2.39 12.68
C ASN A 119 3.33 -1.80 13.80
N ILE A 120 2.82 -1.70 15.03
CA ILE A 120 3.59 -1.24 16.19
C ILE A 120 4.85 -2.11 16.38
N LYS A 121 4.71 -3.44 16.38
CA LYS A 121 5.86 -4.36 16.51
C LYS A 121 6.88 -4.18 15.39
N PHE A 122 6.42 -3.96 14.16
CA PHE A 122 7.31 -3.69 13.03
C PHE A 122 8.09 -2.39 13.24
N ILE A 123 7.42 -1.33 13.69
CA ILE A 123 8.05 -0.03 13.99
C ILE A 123 9.05 -0.15 15.14
N GLU A 124 8.71 -0.85 16.21
CA GLU A 124 9.63 -1.14 17.33
C GLU A 124 10.89 -1.87 16.83
N SER A 125 10.73 -2.80 15.89
CA SER A 125 11.85 -3.51 15.27
C SER A 125 12.76 -2.56 14.48
N LEU A 126 12.17 -1.60 13.75
CA LEU A 126 12.94 -0.59 13.02
C LEU A 126 13.70 0.35 13.97
N ILE A 127 13.10 0.73 15.10
CA ILE A 127 13.78 1.52 16.15
C ILE A 127 14.95 0.71 16.74
N ALA A 128 14.74 -0.56 17.07
CA ALA A 128 15.79 -1.43 17.62
C ALA A 128 16.97 -1.63 16.66
N LEU A 129 16.69 -1.73 15.36
CA LEU A 129 17.69 -1.79 14.30
C LEU A 129 18.33 -0.41 13.98
N LYS A 130 17.95 0.64 14.71
CA LYS A 130 18.37 2.02 14.49
C LYS A 130 18.01 2.54 13.10
N ASN A 131 16.99 2.01 12.43
CA ASN A 131 16.48 2.51 11.14
C ASN A 131 15.30 3.49 11.29
N ALA A 132 14.81 3.68 12.51
CA ALA A 132 13.79 4.66 12.86
C ALA A 132 14.16 5.41 14.14
N TYR A 133 13.57 6.59 14.34
CA TYR A 133 13.78 7.41 15.52
C TYR A 133 12.50 8.15 15.94
N ILE A 134 12.42 8.50 17.21
CA ILE A 134 11.26 9.18 17.80
C ILE A 134 11.52 10.70 17.78
N VAL A 135 10.51 11.46 17.36
CA VAL A 135 10.47 12.93 17.48
C VAL A 135 9.17 13.30 18.17
N LYS A 136 9.27 13.74 19.43
CA LYS A 136 8.10 14.01 20.30
C LYS A 136 7.19 12.77 20.40
N ASN A 137 6.04 12.79 19.74
CA ASN A 137 5.05 11.70 19.74
C ASN A 137 5.01 10.91 18.42
N ASP A 138 5.83 11.30 17.43
CA ASP A 138 5.86 10.68 16.11
C ASP A 138 7.11 9.80 15.97
N VAL A 139 7.02 8.74 15.14
CA VAL A 139 8.15 7.90 14.76
C VAL A 139 8.47 8.10 13.29
N TYR A 140 9.74 8.33 12.97
CA TYR A 140 10.22 8.56 11.61
C TYR A 140 11.17 7.47 11.16
N PHE A 141 11.04 7.05 9.90
CA PHE A 141 12.03 6.22 9.22
C PHE A 141 13.20 7.08 8.74
N GLU A 142 14.44 6.67 9.03
CA GLU A 142 15.67 7.38 8.67
C GLU A 142 16.14 6.92 7.28
N VAL A 143 15.75 7.65 6.24
CA VAL A 143 15.95 7.26 4.83
C VAL A 143 17.43 7.11 4.48
N ASP A 144 18.28 7.96 5.04
CA ASP A 144 19.73 7.98 4.77
C ASP A 144 20.45 6.68 5.18
N LYS A 145 19.82 5.82 6.01
CA LYS A 145 20.35 4.51 6.38
C LYS A 145 20.14 3.42 5.33
N VAL A 146 19.34 3.70 4.30
CA VAL A 146 19.09 2.76 3.20
C VAL A 146 19.95 3.17 1.99
N SER A 147 21.03 2.44 1.78
CA SER A 147 22.04 2.77 0.76
C SER A 147 21.51 2.85 -0.67
N ASN A 148 20.43 2.11 -0.98
CA ASN A 148 19.81 2.08 -2.30
C ASN A 148 18.38 2.66 -2.31
N TYR A 149 18.07 3.58 -1.39
CA TYR A 149 16.77 4.23 -1.36
C TYR A 149 16.49 4.93 -2.70
N GLY A 150 15.27 4.73 -3.23
CA GLY A 150 14.87 5.24 -4.55
C GLY A 150 15.12 4.29 -5.73
N ALA A 151 15.83 3.16 -5.54
CA ALA A 151 16.13 2.22 -6.62
C ALA A 151 14.89 1.72 -7.38
N LEU A 152 13.77 1.47 -6.70
CA LEU A 152 12.52 1.03 -7.36
C LEU A 152 11.96 2.10 -8.33
N ALA A 153 12.10 3.37 -7.98
CA ALA A 153 11.72 4.50 -8.82
C ALA A 153 12.80 4.83 -9.88
N ASN A 154 13.94 4.15 -9.85
CA ASN A 154 15.13 4.47 -10.64
C ASN A 154 15.55 5.94 -10.46
N LYS A 155 15.57 6.38 -9.20
CA LYS A 155 16.03 7.70 -8.79
C LYS A 155 17.04 7.56 -7.66
N LYS A 156 17.99 8.49 -7.61
CA LYS A 156 18.83 8.68 -6.43
C LYS A 156 18.14 9.62 -5.44
N LEU A 157 18.57 9.58 -4.18
CA LEU A 157 17.97 10.38 -3.10
C LEU A 157 18.11 11.90 -3.36
N ASP A 158 19.24 12.33 -3.92
CA ASP A 158 19.52 13.72 -4.32
C ASP A 158 18.65 14.20 -5.50
N GLU A 159 18.07 13.29 -6.27
CA GLU A 159 17.11 13.59 -7.34
C GLU A 159 15.65 13.63 -6.84
N LEU A 160 15.41 13.29 -5.56
CA LEU A 160 14.09 13.36 -4.95
C LEU A 160 13.82 14.80 -4.52
N ILE A 161 12.61 15.27 -4.80
CA ILE A 161 12.10 16.53 -4.26
C ILE A 161 11.54 16.20 -2.88
N PRO A 162 12.03 16.84 -1.79
CA PRO A 162 11.46 16.63 -0.49
C PRO A 162 9.97 16.95 -0.49
N ASN A 163 9.17 16.12 0.16
CA ASN A 163 7.73 16.30 0.18
C ASN A 163 7.36 17.36 1.22
N TYR A 164 7.46 18.65 0.84
CA TYR A 164 7.10 19.81 1.68
C TYR A 164 5.57 19.97 1.90
N ARG A 165 4.75 18.93 1.65
CA ARG A 165 3.29 19.01 1.80
C ARG A 165 2.84 19.36 3.22
N THR A 166 3.72 19.21 4.20
CA THR A 166 3.58 19.82 5.52
C THR A 166 4.66 20.89 5.66
N ASN A 167 4.31 22.11 6.09
CA ASN A 167 5.24 23.12 6.62
C ASN A 167 5.92 22.52 7.87
N ASP A 168 6.85 21.60 7.63
CA ASP A 168 7.20 20.62 8.63
C ASP A 168 8.35 21.12 9.50
N ASN A 169 8.01 21.95 10.49
CA ASN A 169 8.88 22.27 11.63
C ASN A 169 9.07 21.05 12.57
N ARG A 170 8.73 19.83 12.14
CA ARG A 170 9.09 18.61 12.87
C ARG A 170 10.58 18.39 12.71
N GLU A 171 11.27 18.23 13.84
CA GLU A 171 12.73 18.12 13.99
C GLU A 171 13.28 16.82 13.37
N LYS A 172 13.03 16.62 12.08
CA LYS A 172 13.52 15.49 11.31
C LYS A 172 15.01 15.65 11.06
N LYS A 173 15.72 14.53 11.08
CA LYS A 173 17.14 14.46 10.70
C LYS A 173 17.33 14.75 9.22
N SER A 174 16.43 14.23 8.38
CA SER A 174 16.45 14.43 6.93
C SER A 174 15.07 14.89 6.43
N PRO A 175 15.01 15.81 5.45
CA PRO A 175 13.74 16.25 4.86
C PRO A 175 13.03 15.13 4.06
N PHE A 176 13.72 14.01 3.81
CA PHE A 176 13.17 12.82 3.15
C PHE A 176 12.54 11.81 4.12
N ASP A 177 12.78 11.96 5.42
CA ASP A 177 12.23 11.06 6.43
C ASP A 177 10.69 11.16 6.50
N PHE A 178 10.04 10.00 6.64
CA PHE A 178 8.60 9.86 6.64
C PHE A 178 8.10 9.19 7.92
N ALA A 179 6.88 9.56 8.32
CA ALA A 179 6.23 9.01 9.50
C ALA A 179 5.90 7.52 9.28
N LEU A 180 6.05 6.74 10.34
CA LEU A 180 5.74 5.30 10.40
C LEU A 180 4.40 5.05 11.10
#